data_AF-A0A285N041-F1
#
_entry.id   AF-A0A285N041-F1
#
_cell.length_a   1.000
_cell.length_b   1.000
_cell.length_c   1.000
_cell.angle_alpha   90.00
_cell.angle_beta   90.00
_cell.angle_gamma   90.00
#
_symmetry.space_group_name_H-M   'P 1'
#
loop_
_entity.id
_entity.type
_entity.pdbx_description
1 polymer ?
#
loop_
_entity_poly.entity_id
_entity_poly.type
_entity_poly.pdbx_seq_one_letter_code
_entity_poly.pdbx_strand_id
1 'polypeptide(L)'
;MEQELTYKDYLRPLKLAIFFSVLGEAAIFLIWGMLLFPEGNLIHKFLWTVIFCGLGMGATVGAIIALFVVGRWKGLQAIVLCAELSGIVLGLFCNYLCYNLDMHFGYFGGKEVPLLFVINGMVLAILGGSLVGWFCFSEKGKRILNKYNI
;
A
#
# COMPACT_ATOMS: atom_id res chain seq x y z
N MET A 1 -22.11 15.18 -18.27
CA MET A 1 -20.76 15.73 -18.53
C MET A 1 -19.77 14.60 -18.29
N GLU A 2 -19.50 13.80 -19.32
CA GLU A 2 -18.39 12.85 -19.30
C GLU A 2 -17.10 13.66 -19.20
N GLN A 3 -16.34 13.41 -18.14
CA GLN A 3 -15.06 14.04 -17.91
C GLN A 3 -14.05 13.19 -18.70
N GLU A 4 -13.43 13.74 -19.74
CA GLU A 4 -12.40 13.02 -20.49
C GLU A 4 -11.28 12.56 -19.53
N LEU A 5 -11.18 11.24 -19.34
CA LEU A 5 -10.15 10.64 -18.51
C LEU A 5 -8.84 10.67 -19.27
N THR A 6 -7.81 11.28 -18.67
CA THR A 6 -6.48 11.32 -19.29
C THR A 6 -5.68 10.09 -18.87
N TYR A 7 -4.70 9.68 -19.68
CA TYR A 7 -3.72 8.64 -19.29
C TYR A 7 -3.08 8.87 -17.92
N LYS A 8 -2.88 10.15 -17.54
CA LYS A 8 -2.37 10.53 -16.21
C LYS A 8 -3.28 10.06 -15.06
N ASP A 9 -4.59 10.03 -15.27
CA ASP A 9 -5.54 9.65 -14.22
C ASP A 9 -5.49 8.15 -13.90
N TYR A 10 -5.08 7.32 -14.85
CA TYR A 10 -4.83 5.89 -14.64
C TYR A 10 -3.43 5.62 -14.05
N LEU A 11 -2.43 6.43 -14.38
CA LEU A 11 -1.08 6.29 -13.83
C LEU A 11 -0.92 6.80 -12.40
N ARG A 12 -1.70 7.81 -11.99
CA ARG A 12 -1.60 8.43 -10.67
C ARG A 12 -1.82 7.44 -9.52
N PRO A 13 -2.92 6.64 -9.51
CA PRO A 13 -3.11 5.62 -8.49
C PRO A 13 -1.95 4.65 -8.43
N LEU A 14 -1.41 4.24 -9.58
CA LEU A 14 -0.29 3.31 -9.66
C LEU A 14 0.98 3.88 -9.02
N LYS A 15 1.41 5.08 -9.43
CA LYS A 15 2.61 5.73 -8.90
C LYS A 15 2.50 5.99 -7.41
N LEU A 16 1.35 6.50 -6.96
CA LEU A 16 1.12 6.82 -5.55
C LEU A 16 1.04 5.57 -4.69
N ALA A 17 0.34 4.53 -5.14
CA ALA A 17 0.26 3.27 -4.40
C ALA A 17 1.63 2.61 -4.26
N ILE A 18 2.43 2.58 -5.33
CA ILE A 18 3.83 2.10 -5.25
C ILE A 18 4.64 2.94 -4.28
N PHE A 19 4.59 4.27 -4.39
CA PHE A 19 5.35 5.16 -3.52
C PHE A 19 5.00 4.96 -2.03
N PHE A 20 3.71 4.99 -1.68
CA PHE A 20 3.27 4.81 -0.30
C PHE A 20 3.53 3.39 0.22
N SER A 21 3.39 2.37 -0.62
CA SER A 21 3.66 0.98 -0.25
C SER A 21 5.14 0.75 0.03
N VAL A 22 6.03 1.20 -0.86
CA VAL A 22 7.49 1.12 -0.65
C VAL A 22 7.90 1.90 0.60
N LEU A 23 7.33 3.09 0.83
CA LEU A 23 7.63 3.89 2.00
C LEU A 23 7.14 3.24 3.30
N GLY A 24 5.95 2.65 3.29
CA GLY A 24 5.41 1.90 4.43
C GLY A 24 6.25 0.67 4.75
N GLU A 25 6.59 -0.13 3.74
CA GLU A 25 7.45 -1.31 3.90
C GLU A 25 8.88 -0.96 4.32
N ALA A 26 9.44 0.15 3.83
CA ALA A 26 10.72 0.66 4.31
C ALA A 26 10.66 1.04 5.79
N ALA A 27 9.58 1.66 6.25
CA ALA A 27 9.39 1.96 7.67
C ALA A 27 9.26 0.67 8.51
N ILE A 28 8.52 -0.34 8.01
CA ILE A 28 8.43 -1.66 8.65
C ILE A 28 9.81 -2.32 8.71
N PHE A 29 10.57 -2.30 7.62
CA PHE A 29 11.92 -2.85 7.59
C PHE A 29 12.84 -2.18 8.62
N LEU A 30 12.80 -0.85 8.75
CA LEU A 30 13.61 -0.13 9.73
C LEU A 30 13.17 -0.40 11.18
N ILE A 31 11.87 -0.36 11.46
CA ILE A 31 11.36 -0.49 12.83
C ILE A 31 11.35 -1.96 13.26
N TRP A 32 10.73 -2.83 12.47
CA TRP A 32 10.58 -4.23 12.81
C TRP A 32 11.82 -5.04 12.46
N GLY A 33 12.39 -4.82 11.28
CA GLY A 33 13.54 -5.59 10.80
C GLY A 33 14.89 -5.21 11.38
N MET A 34 15.09 -3.96 11.82
CA MET A 34 16.36 -3.51 12.41
C MET A 34 16.30 -3.20 13.91
N LEU A 35 15.22 -2.58 14.42
CA LEU A 35 15.15 -2.19 15.83
C LEU A 35 14.60 -3.31 16.74
N LEU A 36 13.50 -3.96 16.34
CA LEU A 36 12.83 -4.96 17.17
C LEU A 36 13.41 -6.37 16.97
N PHE A 37 13.63 -6.79 15.72
CA PHE A 37 14.10 -8.12 15.37
C PHE A 37 15.33 -8.06 14.45
N PRO A 38 16.51 -7.66 14.96
CA PRO A 38 17.72 -7.52 14.14
C PRO A 38 18.27 -8.85 13.63
N GLU A 39 17.81 -9.99 14.17
CA GLU A 39 18.33 -11.31 13.84
C GLU A 39 18.01 -11.75 12.40
N GLY A 40 18.93 -12.47 11.75
CA GLY A 40 18.78 -12.95 10.38
C GLY A 40 19.52 -12.10 9.33
N ASN A 41 19.31 -12.42 8.05
CA ASN A 41 20.03 -11.76 6.95
C ASN A 41 19.30 -10.48 6.49
N LEU A 42 19.91 -9.32 6.75
CA LEU A 42 19.38 -8.00 6.42
C LEU A 42 19.10 -7.81 4.92
N ILE A 43 19.90 -8.40 4.03
CA ILE A 43 19.72 -8.29 2.57
C ILE A 43 18.44 -9.02 2.15
N HIS A 44 18.22 -10.22 2.67
CA HIS A 44 16.99 -10.97 2.39
C HIS A 44 15.76 -10.26 2.93
N LYS A 45 15.83 -9.70 4.15
CA LYS A 45 14.75 -8.89 4.71
C LYS A 45 14.43 -7.69 3.83
N PHE A 46 15.44 -6.93 3.40
CA PHE A 46 15.28 -5.76 2.56
C PHE A 46 14.67 -6.09 1.20
N LEU A 47 15.21 -7.09 0.51
CA LEU A 47 14.68 -7.56 -0.78
C LEU A 47 13.23 -8.01 -0.63
N TRP A 48 12.93 -8.74 0.45
CA TRP A 48 11.58 -9.23 0.74
C TRP A 48 10.58 -8.11 0.99
N THR A 49 10.80 -7.26 1.99
CA THR A 49 9.81 -6.25 2.40
C THR A 49 9.77 -5.08 1.45
N VAL A 50 10.92 -4.48 1.11
CA VAL A 50 10.93 -3.22 0.36
C VAL A 50 10.74 -3.44 -1.14
N ILE A 51 11.43 -4.44 -1.71
CA ILE A 51 11.36 -4.69 -3.16
C ILE A 51 10.14 -5.55 -3.49
N PHE A 52 10.09 -6.81 -3.04
CA PHE A 52 9.04 -7.72 -3.45
C PHE A 52 7.67 -7.30 -2.91
N CYS A 53 7.56 -7.08 -1.60
CA CYS A 53 6.30 -6.67 -0.99
C CYS A 53 5.99 -5.22 -1.37
N GLY A 54 6.88 -4.26 -1.10
CA GLY A 54 6.63 -2.84 -1.33
C GLY A 54 6.23 -2.50 -2.76
N LEU A 55 6.99 -2.96 -3.77
CA LEU A 55 6.64 -2.73 -5.17
C LEU A 55 5.46 -3.59 -5.61
N GLY A 56 5.44 -4.89 -5.28
CA GLY A 56 4.41 -5.83 -5.74
C GLY A 56 3.02 -5.47 -5.23
N MET A 57 2.90 -5.20 -3.92
CA MET A 57 1.67 -4.78 -3.27
C MET A 57 1.17 -3.43 -3.78
N GLY A 58 2.06 -2.44 -3.84
CA GLY A 58 1.72 -1.11 -4.33
C GLY A 58 1.29 -1.11 -5.79
N ALA A 59 1.96 -1.87 -6.65
CA ALA A 59 1.59 -2.01 -8.06
C ALA A 59 0.23 -2.71 -8.22
N THR A 60 -0.01 -3.77 -7.45
CA THR A 60 -1.27 -4.53 -7.50
C THR A 60 -2.46 -3.66 -7.09
N VAL A 61 -2.36 -2.97 -5.95
CA VAL A 61 -3.42 -2.06 -5.48
C VAL A 61 -3.60 -0.89 -6.42
N GLY A 62 -2.51 -0.28 -6.87
CA GLY A 62 -2.55 0.83 -7.80
C GLY A 62 -3.24 0.46 -9.12
N ALA A 63 -2.95 -0.73 -9.66
CA ALA A 63 -3.60 -1.25 -10.86
C ALA A 63 -5.08 -1.56 -10.62
N ILE A 64 -5.43 -2.17 -9.49
CA ILE A 64 -6.83 -2.43 -9.11
C ILE A 64 -7.60 -1.11 -9.01
N ILE A 65 -7.05 -0.09 -8.33
CA ILE A 65 -7.70 1.22 -8.22
C ILE A 65 -7.86 1.86 -9.61
N ALA A 66 -6.83 1.80 -10.45
CA ALA A 66 -6.88 2.32 -11.82
C ALA A 66 -7.96 1.63 -12.67
N LEU A 67 -8.14 0.31 -12.54
CA LEU A 67 -9.09 -0.45 -13.35
C LEU A 67 -10.53 -0.39 -12.82
N PHE A 68 -10.71 -0.34 -11.50
CA PHE A 68 -12.03 -0.47 -10.87
C PHE A 68 -12.63 0.86 -10.41
N VAL A 69 -11.81 1.86 -10.10
CA VAL A 69 -12.27 3.12 -9.48
C VAL A 69 -12.25 4.27 -10.47
N VAL A 70 -11.17 4.41 -11.24
CA VAL A 70 -11.01 5.49 -12.21
C VAL A 70 -12.13 5.41 -13.26
N GLY A 71 -12.80 6.54 -13.49
CA GLY A 71 -13.91 6.65 -14.43
C GLY A 71 -15.28 6.16 -13.95
N ARG A 72 -15.33 5.32 -12.90
CA ARG A 72 -16.59 4.77 -12.37
C ARG A 72 -17.10 5.49 -11.12
N TRP A 73 -16.19 5.93 -10.26
CA TRP A 73 -16.52 6.53 -8.98
C TRP A 73 -15.86 7.90 -8.82
N LYS A 74 -16.50 8.81 -8.08
CA LYS A 74 -16.00 10.18 -7.84
C LYS A 74 -16.13 10.59 -6.38
N GLY A 75 -15.30 11.55 -5.97
CA GLY A 75 -15.38 12.16 -4.65
C GLY A 75 -15.17 11.17 -3.52
N LEU A 76 -15.96 11.31 -2.44
CA LEU A 76 -15.79 10.52 -1.21
C LEU A 76 -16.00 9.02 -1.44
N GLN A 77 -16.94 8.64 -2.32
CA GLN A 77 -17.21 7.23 -2.63
C GLN A 77 -15.97 6.53 -3.20
N ALA A 78 -15.24 7.19 -4.09
CA ALA A 78 -13.99 6.65 -4.65
C ALA A 78 -12.90 6.49 -3.57
N ILE A 79 -12.83 7.42 -2.61
CA ILE A 79 -11.87 7.36 -1.50
C ILE A 79 -12.16 6.16 -0.60
N VAL A 80 -13.42 5.98 -0.19
CA VAL A 80 -13.85 4.84 0.65
C VAL A 80 -13.57 3.53 -0.08
N LEU A 81 -13.90 3.44 -1.36
CA LEU A 81 -13.66 2.23 -2.15
C LEU A 81 -12.16 1.93 -2.29
N CYS A 82 -11.29 2.94 -2.40
CA CYS A 82 -9.84 2.74 -2.36
C CYS A 82 -9.37 2.20 -1.00
N ALA A 83 -9.93 2.71 0.11
CA ALA A 83 -9.61 2.24 1.45
C ALA A 83 -10.04 0.79 1.65
N GLU A 84 -11.23 0.42 1.20
CA GLU A 84 -11.75 -0.95 1.25
C GLU A 84 -10.92 -1.91 0.39
N LEU A 85 -10.65 -1.54 -0.87
CA LEU A 85 -9.84 -2.35 -1.78
C LEU A 85 -8.44 -2.59 -1.21
N SER A 86 -7.79 -1.54 -0.69
CA SER A 86 -6.49 -1.70 -0.04
C SER A 86 -6.57 -2.53 1.25
N GLY A 87 -7.59 -2.30 2.09
CA GLY A 87 -7.80 -3.07 3.32
C GLY A 87 -8.01 -4.56 3.05
N ILE A 88 -8.77 -4.91 2.01
CA ILE A 88 -8.99 -6.31 1.62
C ILE A 88 -7.73 -6.90 0.99
N VAL A 89 -7.19 -6.26 -0.05
CA VAL A 89 -6.06 -6.84 -0.81
C VAL A 89 -4.79 -6.86 0.04
N LEU A 90 -4.39 -5.71 0.60
CA LEU A 90 -3.17 -5.63 1.40
C LEU A 90 -3.38 -6.12 2.82
N GLY A 91 -4.44 -5.63 3.47
CA GLY A 91 -4.66 -5.86 4.90
C GLY A 91 -5.08 -7.28 5.25
N LEU A 92 -5.81 -7.98 4.38
CA LEU A 92 -6.16 -9.39 4.55
C LEU A 92 -5.23 -10.31 3.76
N PHE A 93 -5.24 -10.24 2.43
CA PHE A 93 -4.52 -11.25 1.62
C PHE A 93 -3.01 -11.14 1.71
N CYS A 94 -2.44 -9.98 1.42
CA CYS A 94 -0.97 -9.82 1.44
C CYS A 94 -0.41 -9.94 2.86
N ASN A 95 -1.10 -9.35 3.85
CA ASN A 95 -0.71 -9.45 5.25
C ASN A 95 -0.75 -10.89 5.76
N TYR A 96 -1.79 -11.66 5.43
CA TYR A 96 -1.86 -13.08 5.78
C TYR A 96 -0.75 -13.90 5.11
N LEU A 97 -0.42 -13.59 3.85
CA LEU A 97 0.69 -14.23 3.15
C LEU A 97 2.03 -13.89 3.84
N CYS A 98 2.28 -12.62 4.15
CA CYS A 98 3.47 -12.16 4.86
C CYS A 98 3.57 -12.80 6.26
N TYR A 99 2.46 -12.94 6.97
CA TYR A 99 2.40 -13.61 8.25
C TYR A 99 2.82 -15.09 8.16
N ASN A 100 2.27 -15.84 7.20
CA ASN A 100 2.65 -17.25 7.00
C ASN A 100 4.12 -17.39 6.60
N LEU A 101 4.64 -16.49 5.77
CA LEU A 101 6.05 -16.51 5.38
C LEU A 101 6.96 -16.17 6.54
N ASP A 102 6.58 -15.21 7.38
CA ASP A 102 7.32 -14.88 8.59
C ASP A 102 7.31 -16.02 9.62
N MET A 103 6.25 -16.82 9.68
CA MET A 103 6.22 -18.05 10.48
C MET A 103 7.25 -19.10 10.01
N HIS A 104 7.67 -19.07 8.74
CA HIS A 104 8.75 -19.93 8.24
C HIS A 104 10.14 -19.31 8.44
N PHE A 105 10.31 -18.03 8.14
CA PHE A 105 11.63 -17.37 8.15
C PHE A 105 12.02 -16.73 9.49
N GLY A 106 11.05 -16.29 10.29
CA GLY A 106 11.26 -15.68 11.61
C GLY A 106 11.96 -14.31 11.57
N TYR A 107 11.58 -13.43 10.64
CA TYR A 107 12.30 -12.18 10.39
C TYR A 107 11.69 -10.95 11.05
N PHE A 108 10.38 -10.93 11.31
CA PHE A 108 9.63 -9.75 11.76
C PHE A 108 8.76 -10.03 12.99
N GLY A 109 9.05 -11.11 13.71
CA GLY A 109 8.40 -11.43 14.97
C GLY A 109 6.91 -11.76 14.90
N GLY A 110 6.44 -12.26 13.75
CA GLY A 110 5.11 -12.86 13.60
C GLY A 110 4.91 -14.07 14.52
N LYS A 111 5.99 -14.71 14.98
CA LYS A 111 5.93 -15.76 16.01
C LYS A 111 5.71 -15.21 17.42
N GLU A 112 6.37 -14.10 17.78
CA GLU A 112 6.26 -13.56 19.14
C GLU A 112 5.03 -12.66 19.32
N VAL A 113 4.64 -11.89 18.30
CA VAL A 113 3.57 -10.86 18.38
C VAL A 113 2.62 -10.90 17.17
N PRO A 114 1.93 -12.04 16.91
CA PRO A 114 1.12 -12.24 15.70
C PRO A 114 -0.01 -11.22 15.54
N LEU A 115 -0.67 -10.86 16.64
CA LEU A 115 -1.80 -9.92 16.62
C LEU A 115 -1.35 -8.52 16.22
N LEU A 116 -0.19 -8.06 16.73
CA LEU A 116 0.34 -6.74 16.44
C LEU A 116 0.80 -6.65 14.97
N PHE A 117 1.42 -7.71 14.45
CA PHE A 117 1.81 -7.81 13.05
C PHE A 117 0.60 -7.64 12.13
N VAL A 118 -0.46 -8.43 12.37
CA VAL A 118 -1.67 -8.40 11.53
C VAL A 118 -2.42 -7.08 11.63
N ILE A 119 -2.63 -6.56 12.85
CA ILE A 119 -3.34 -5.28 13.05
C ILE A 119 -2.58 -4.13 12.39
N ASN A 120 -1.25 -4.08 12.55
CA ASN A 120 -0.45 -3.01 11.96
C ASN A 120 -0.53 -3.03 10.42
N GLY A 121 -0.38 -4.21 9.80
CA GLY A 121 -0.53 -4.36 8.35
C GLY A 121 -1.91 -3.94 7.84
N MET A 122 -2.98 -4.28 8.57
CA MET A 122 -4.35 -3.93 8.21
C MET A 122 -4.62 -2.41 8.36
N VAL A 123 -4.15 -1.79 9.43
CA VAL A 123 -4.29 -0.35 9.66
C VAL A 123 -3.51 0.44 8.60
N LEU A 124 -2.26 0.07 8.33
CA LEU A 124 -1.43 0.74 7.31
C LEU A 124 -2.01 0.58 5.91
N ALA A 125 -2.58 -0.58 5.58
CA ALA A 125 -3.26 -0.82 4.32
C ALA A 125 -4.45 0.12 4.11
N ILE A 126 -5.32 0.24 5.11
CA ILE A 126 -6.51 1.11 5.04
C ILE A 126 -6.10 2.59 4.95
N LEU A 127 -5.12 3.01 5.75
CA LEU A 127 -4.59 4.38 5.72
C LEU A 127 -3.93 4.69 4.37
N GLY A 128 -3.10 3.79 3.85
CA GLY A 128 -2.45 3.93 2.55
C GLY A 128 -3.47 4.01 1.40
N GLY A 129 -4.49 3.14 1.40
CA GLY A 129 -5.59 3.19 0.44
C GLY A 129 -6.40 4.48 0.51
N SER A 130 -6.69 4.94 1.72
CA SER A 130 -7.38 6.22 1.96
C SER A 130 -6.58 7.41 1.44
N LEU A 131 -5.26 7.42 1.66
CA LEU A 131 -4.36 8.47 1.18
C LEU A 131 -4.29 8.48 -0.35
N VAL A 132 -4.06 7.33 -0.99
CA VAL A 132 -4.08 7.22 -2.46
C VAL A 132 -5.42 7.69 -3.01
N GLY A 133 -6.52 7.23 -2.42
CA GLY A 133 -7.87 7.66 -2.80
C GLY A 133 -8.04 9.18 -2.67
N TRP A 134 -7.60 9.77 -1.56
CA TRP A 134 -7.69 11.21 -1.33
C TRP A 134 -6.88 12.01 -2.36
N PHE A 135 -5.65 11.60 -2.68
CA PHE A 135 -4.82 12.28 -3.68
C PHE A 135 -5.41 12.18 -5.09
N CYS A 136 -5.94 11.02 -5.47
CA CYS A 136 -6.47 10.79 -6.82
C CYS A 136 -7.87 11.36 -7.04
N PHE A 137 -8.76 11.31 -6.04
CA PHE A 137 -10.18 11.59 -6.23
C PHE A 137 -10.69 12.88 -5.57
N SER A 138 -9.96 13.45 -4.60
CA SER A 138 -10.33 14.76 -4.03
C SER A 138 -9.86 15.92 -4.92
N GLU A 139 -10.57 17.06 -4.88
CA GLU A 139 -10.15 18.26 -5.62
C GLU A 139 -8.82 18.83 -5.10
N LYS A 140 -8.64 18.85 -3.78
CA LYS A 140 -7.40 19.31 -3.14
C LYS A 140 -6.22 18.41 -3.53
N GLY A 141 -6.40 17.10 -3.49
CA GLY A 141 -5.40 16.10 -3.88
C GLY A 141 -4.97 16.27 -5.34
N LYS A 142 -5.94 16.35 -6.26
CA LYS A 142 -5.66 16.57 -7.69
C LYS A 142 -4.93 17.88 -7.95
N ARG A 143 -5.26 18.96 -7.23
CA ARG A 143 -4.54 20.24 -7.33
C ARG A 143 -3.07 20.11 -6.90
N ILE A 144 -2.79 19.35 -5.84
CA ILE A 144 -1.42 19.08 -5.39
C ILE A 144 -0.67 18.26 -6.45
N LEU A 145 -1.25 17.17 -6.95
CA LEU A 145 -0.61 16.34 -7.99
C LEU A 145 -0.31 17.13 -9.27
N ASN A 146 -1.26 17.99 -9.70
CA ASN A 146 -1.06 18.88 -10.85
C ASN A 146 0.08 19.88 -10.61
N LYS A 147 0.23 20.42 -9.39
CA LYS A 147 1.32 21.34 -9.04
C LYS A 147 2.70 20.69 -9.20
N TYR A 148 2.81 19.40 -8.90
CA TYR A 148 4.07 18.64 -9.04
C TYR A 148 4.19 17.89 -10.38
N ASN A 149 3.24 18.09 -11.31
CA ASN A 149 3.15 17.38 -12.59
C ASN A 149 3.20 15.85 -12.48
N ILE A 150 2.61 15.32 -11.39
CA ILE A 150 2.48 13.88 -11.11
C ILE A 150 1.20 13.31 -11.73
#